data_AF-A0A6I4SQW7-F1
#
_entry.id   AF-A0A6I4SQW7-F1
#
_cell.length_a   1.000
_cell.length_b   1.000
_cell.length_c   1.000
_cell.angle_alpha   90.00
_cell.angle_beta   90.00
_cell.angle_gamma   90.00
#
_symmetry.space_group_name_H-M   'P 1'
#
loop_
_entity.id
_entity.type
_entity.pdbx_description
1 polymer ?
#
loop_
_entity_poly.entity_id
_entity_poly.type
_entity_poly.pdbx_seq_one_letter_code
_entity_poly.pdbx_strand_id
1 'polypeptide(L)'
;MAHTPHEIGAVFSKDAELLHKLKLGNAHFVKLADKYHAVNREVHRIVAEVEGASDERVESLKKERLALLDEISDIVSEARSEK
;
A
#
# COMPACT_ATOMS: atom_id res chain seq x y z
N MET A 1 -1.67 -19.75 -1.27
CA MET A 1 -1.65 -18.35 -0.80
C MET A 1 -1.37 -17.45 -2.00
N ALA A 2 -2.31 -16.56 -2.36
CA ALA A 2 -2.08 -15.58 -3.42
C ALA A 2 -1.11 -14.52 -2.89
N HIS A 3 0.17 -14.66 -3.20
CA HIS A 3 1.19 -13.67 -2.86
C HIS A 3 0.99 -12.50 -3.81
N THR A 4 0.17 -11.51 -3.42
CA THR A 4 0.11 -10.26 -4.17
C THR A 4 1.47 -9.57 -3.99
N PRO A 5 2.20 -9.25 -5.07
CA PRO A 5 3.48 -8.55 -4.96
C PRO A 5 3.25 -7.12 -4.42
N HIS A 6 4.25 -6.52 -3.76
CA HIS A 6 4.18 -5.16 -3.18
C HIS A 6 3.25 -4.97 -1.98
N GLU A 7 3.05 -5.98 -1.12
CA GLU A 7 2.31 -5.77 0.13
C GLU A 7 3.06 -4.81 1.08
N ILE A 8 2.31 -3.98 1.83
CA ILE A 8 2.88 -3.01 2.81
C ILE A 8 3.84 -3.70 3.77
N GLY A 9 3.49 -4.89 4.26
CA GLY A 9 4.35 -5.65 5.19
C GLY A 9 5.68 -6.09 4.57
N ALA A 10 5.74 -6.27 3.24
CA ALA A 10 6.98 -6.56 2.54
C ALA A 10 7.81 -5.28 2.32
N VAL A 11 7.15 -4.17 1.97
CA VAL A 11 7.80 -2.86 1.75
C VAL A 11 8.43 -2.33 3.04
N PHE A 12 7.72 -2.43 4.17
CA PHE A 12 8.18 -1.97 5.48
C PHE A 12 8.55 -3.14 6.40
N SER A 13 9.18 -4.19 5.86
CA SER A 13 9.56 -5.39 6.62
C SER A 13 10.42 -5.12 7.84
N LYS A 14 11.22 -4.04 7.82
CA LYS A 14 12.05 -3.60 8.96
C LYS A 14 11.24 -2.91 10.07
N ASP A 15 10.03 -2.45 9.77
CA ASP A 15 9.16 -1.69 10.68
C ASP A 15 7.91 -2.48 11.07
N ALA A 16 7.94 -3.82 10.97
CA ALA A 16 6.76 -4.68 11.20
C ALA A 16 6.08 -4.44 12.57
N GLU A 17 6.86 -4.22 13.63
CA GLU A 17 6.32 -3.87 14.96
C GLU A 17 5.63 -2.51 14.98
N LEU A 18 6.20 -1.52 14.29
CA LEU A 18 5.65 -0.17 14.21
C LEU A 18 4.35 -0.17 13.40
N LEU A 19 4.33 -0.89 12.28
CA LEU A 19 3.11 -1.12 11.51
C LEU A 19 2.01 -1.77 12.35
N HIS A 20 2.36 -2.74 13.22
CA HIS A 20 1.38 -3.36 14.10
C HIS A 20 0.78 -2.36 15.10
N LYS A 21 1.61 -1.50 15.70
CA LYS A 21 1.14 -0.41 16.57
C LYS A 21 0.26 0.59 15.83
N LEU A 22 0.66 1.00 14.62
CA LEU A 22 -0.11 1.89 13.78
C LEU A 22 -1.47 1.28 13.39
N LYS A 23 -1.53 -0.03 13.11
CA LYS A 23 -2.81 -0.72 12.86
C LYS A 23 -3.74 -0.71 14.06
N LEU A 24 -3.21 -0.77 15.28
CA LEU A 24 -4.01 -0.79 16.51
C LEU A 24 -4.44 0.60 16.97
N GLY A 25 -3.62 1.63 16.72
CA GLY A 25 -3.81 2.97 17.29
C GLY A 25 -4.12 4.08 16.28
N ASN A 26 -3.88 3.87 14.99
CA ASN A 26 -4.00 4.91 13.97
C ASN A 26 -5.04 4.52 12.89
N ALA A 27 -6.27 5.01 13.06
CA ALA A 27 -7.37 4.77 12.12
C ALA A 27 -7.11 5.35 10.72
N HIS A 28 -6.27 6.38 10.60
CA HIS A 28 -5.89 6.94 9.31
C HIS A 28 -4.94 5.98 8.56
N PHE A 29 -3.93 5.45 9.26
CA PHE A 29 -3.05 4.40 8.72
C PHE A 29 -3.84 3.18 8.24
N VAL A 30 -4.83 2.70 9.02
CA VAL A 30 -5.66 1.55 8.64
C VAL A 30 -6.39 1.81 7.32
N LYS A 31 -7.02 2.98 7.16
CA LYS A 31 -7.71 3.35 5.92
C LYS A 31 -6.75 3.42 4.72
N LEU A 32 -5.56 4.00 4.91
CA LEU A 32 -4.55 4.08 3.85
C LEU A 32 -4.03 2.70 3.47
N ALA A 33 -3.77 1.84 4.45
CA ALA A 33 -3.32 0.49 4.22
C ALA A 33 -4.36 -0.32 3.43
N ASP A 34 -5.63 -0.26 3.83
CA ASP A 34 -6.72 -0.93 3.12
C ASP A 34 -6.87 -0.40 1.68
N LYS A 35 -6.79 0.91 1.49
CA LYS A 35 -6.86 1.54 0.16
C LYS A 35 -5.67 1.10 -0.72
N TYR A 36 -4.46 1.07 -0.17
CA TYR A 36 -3.28 0.58 -0.86
C TYR A 36 -3.43 -0.89 -1.27
N HIS A 37 -3.91 -1.75 -0.36
CA HIS A 37 -4.17 -3.16 -0.68
C HIS A 37 -5.20 -3.32 -1.80
N ALA A 38 -6.27 -2.50 -1.79
CA ALA A 38 -7.28 -2.52 -2.85
C ALA A 38 -6.70 -2.11 -4.21
N VAL A 39 -5.96 -0.99 -4.27
CA VAL A 39 -5.31 -0.50 -5.50
C VAL A 39 -4.28 -1.51 -6.00
N ASN A 40 -3.47 -2.10 -5.11
CA ASN A 40 -2.46 -3.08 -5.49
C ASN A 40 -3.08 -4.36 -6.06
N ARG A 41 -4.19 -4.83 -5.48
CA ARG A 41 -4.98 -5.94 -6.04
C ARG A 41 -5.58 -5.59 -7.39
N GLU A 42 -6.08 -4.37 -7.56
CA GLU A 42 -6.64 -3.92 -8.83
C GLU A 42 -5.57 -3.86 -9.92
N VAL A 43 -4.40 -3.28 -9.63
CA VAL A 43 -3.24 -3.28 -10.53
C VAL A 43 -2.83 -4.72 -10.87
N HIS A 44 -2.70 -5.58 -9.87
CA HIS A 44 -2.31 -6.97 -10.10
C HIS A 44 -3.33 -7.72 -10.96
N ARG A 45 -4.63 -7.55 -10.70
CA ARG A 45 -5.71 -8.13 -11.51
C ARG A 45 -5.63 -7.65 -12.95
N ILE A 46 -5.50 -6.35 -13.15
CA ILE A 46 -5.43 -5.76 -14.50
C ILE A 46 -4.20 -6.29 -15.26
N VAL A 47 -3.04 -6.30 -14.61
CA VAL A 47 -1.79 -6.78 -15.22
C VAL A 47 -1.82 -8.30 -15.45
N ALA A 48 -2.50 -9.06 -14.59
CA ALA A 48 -2.62 -10.52 -14.70
C ALA A 48 -3.70 -10.96 -15.71
N GLU A 49 -4.77 -10.17 -15.89
CA GLU A 49 -5.89 -10.50 -16.78
C GLU A 49 -5.72 -9.97 -18.22
N VAL A 50 -4.70 -9.14 -18.51
CA VAL A 50 -4.11 -8.76 -19.82
C VAL A 50 -5.06 -8.29 -20.97
N GLU A 51 -6.39 -8.46 -20.91
CA GLU A 51 -7.28 -8.31 -22.08
C GLU A 51 -8.23 -7.11 -22.09
N GLY A 52 -8.19 -6.17 -21.12
CA GLY A 52 -9.22 -5.12 -21.13
C GLY A 52 -9.00 -3.79 -20.41
N ALA A 53 -7.82 -3.52 -19.84
CA ALA A 53 -7.57 -2.19 -19.28
C ALA A 53 -6.69 -1.36 -20.21
N SER A 54 -7.13 -0.13 -20.50
CA SER A 54 -6.27 0.87 -21.14
C SER A 54 -5.02 1.09 -20.29
N ASP A 55 -3.85 1.17 -20.92
CA ASP A 55 -2.57 1.49 -20.26
C ASP A 55 -2.68 2.73 -19.35
N GLU A 56 -3.52 3.70 -19.73
CA GLU A 56 -3.79 4.91 -18.94
C GLU A 56 -4.39 4.64 -17.56
N ARG A 57 -5.26 3.62 -17.45
CA ARG A 57 -5.88 3.20 -16.18
C ARG A 57 -4.84 2.56 -15.27
N VAL A 58 -3.97 1.72 -15.84
CA VAL A 58 -2.88 1.07 -15.11
C VAL A 58 -1.90 2.12 -14.59
N GLU A 59 -1.51 3.07 -15.43
CA GLU A 59 -0.61 4.16 -15.03
C GLU A 59 -1.21 5.06 -13.95
N SER A 60 -2.51 5.35 -14.04
CA SER A 60 -3.22 6.10 -13.00
C SER A 60 -3.22 5.35 -11.66
N LEU A 61 -3.50 4.05 -11.67
CA LEU A 61 -3.48 3.23 -10.45
C LEU A 61 -2.06 3.07 -9.88
N LYS A 62 -1.03 2.99 -10.72
CA LYS A 62 0.37 3.00 -10.26
C LYS A 62 0.73 4.32 -9.56
N LYS A 63 0.29 5.45 -10.11
CA LYS A 63 0.47 6.77 -9.48
C LYS A 63 -0.27 6.86 -8.15
N GLU A 64 -1.50 6.38 -8.09
CA GLU A 64 -2.27 6.34 -6.84
C GLU A 64 -1.59 5.42 -5.80
N ARG A 65 -1.08 4.26 -6.22
CA ARG A 65 -0.32 3.36 -5.34
C ARG A 65 0.92 4.05 -4.77
N LEU A 66 1.63 4.85 -5.59
CA LEU A 66 2.79 5.60 -5.14
C LEU A 66 2.41 6.68 -4.13
N ALA A 67 1.39 7.49 -4.42
CA ALA A 67 0.91 8.52 -3.51
C ALA A 67 0.47 7.93 -2.15
N LEU A 68 -0.23 6.79 -2.17
CA LEU A 68 -0.60 6.08 -0.94
C LEU A 68 0.62 5.58 -0.17
N LEU A 69 1.66 5.14 -0.88
CA LEU A 69 2.89 4.70 -0.25
C LEU A 69 3.64 5.86 0.39
N ASP A 70 3.63 7.03 -0.24
CA ASP A 70 4.23 8.26 0.31
C ASP A 70 3.51 8.67 1.60
N GLU A 71 2.17 8.75 1.59
CA GLU A 71 1.37 9.06 2.80
C GLU A 71 1.61 8.05 3.93
N ILE A 72 1.68 6.75 3.61
CA ILE A 72 1.99 5.71 4.59
C ILE A 72 3.43 5.88 5.12
N SER A 73 4.38 6.21 4.24
CA SER A 73 5.78 6.43 4.62
C SER A 73 5.92 7.62 5.56
N ASP A 74 5.16 8.69 5.35
CA ASP A 74 5.15 9.86 6.23
C ASP A 74 4.66 9.48 7.63
N ILE A 75 3.55 8.75 7.75
CA ILE A 75 3.02 8.28 9.04
C ILE A 75 4.03 7.35 9.74
N VAL A 76 4.64 6.44 8.99
CA VAL A 76 5.66 5.52 9.54
C VAL A 76 6.91 6.28 9.99
N SER A 77 7.33 7.28 9.23
CA SER A 77 8.47 8.15 9.56
C SER A 77 8.20 8.99 10.81
N GLU A 78 7.02 9.61 10.89
CA GLU A 78 6.58 10.37 12.06
C GLU A 78 6.54 9.49 13.31
N ALA A 79 5.88 8.33 13.23
CA ALA A 79 5.79 7.38 14.33
C ALA A 79 7.15 6.75 14.72
N ARG A 80 8.14 6.75 13.82
CA ARG A 80 9.53 6.39 14.14
C ARG A 80 10.25 7.54 14.86
N SER A 81 9.97 8.79 14.49
CA SER A 81 10.62 9.98 15.06
C SER A 81 10.12 10.35 16.46
N GLU A 82 8.87 9.99 16.80
CA GLU A 82 8.29 10.18 18.13
C GLU A 82 8.80 9.16 19.19
N LYS A 83 9.76 8.31 18.82
CA LYS A 83 10.27 7.20 19.63
C LYS A 83 11.72 7.44 20.07
#